data_AF-A0A0Q4WWF9-F1
#
_entry.id   AF-A0A0Q4WWF9-F1
#
_cell.length_a   1.000
_cell.length_b   1.000
_cell.length_c   1.000
_cell.angle_alpha   90.00
_cell.angle_beta   90.00
_cell.angle_gamma   90.00
#
_symmetry.space_group_name_H-M   'P 1'
#
loop_
_entity.id
_entity.type
_entity.pdbx_description
1 polymer ?
#
loop_
_entity_poly.entity_id
_entity_poly.type
_entity_poly.pdbx_seq_one_letter_code
_entity_poly.pdbx_strand_id
1 'polypeptide(L)'
;MPKPPRPSLASIVAGAASPGRSADIVQLDTGHTPVRKAPGTLKERARQMSVYLEPPVYDQLRDLAHTERTKMHALMLEALDLLFKQRGTMPIERLNETSHR
;
A
#
# COMPACT_ATOMS: atom_id res chain seq x y z
N MET A 1 -26.68 48.27 3.87
CA MET A 1 -25.51 47.78 3.11
C MET A 1 -25.78 46.33 2.67
N PRO A 2 -25.92 46.05 1.36
CA PRO A 2 -26.23 44.70 0.88
C PRO A 2 -24.96 43.85 0.78
N LYS A 3 -25.06 42.57 1.17
CA LYS A 3 -23.97 41.57 1.16
C LYS A 3 -23.63 41.12 -0.27
N PRO A 4 -22.35 40.85 -0.61
CA PRO A 4 -21.99 40.42 -1.96
C PRO A 4 -22.47 38.98 -2.26
N PRO A 5 -22.88 38.67 -3.50
CA PRO A 5 -23.34 37.34 -3.88
C PRO A 5 -22.17 36.35 -3.97
N ARG A 6 -22.42 35.10 -3.56
CA ARG A 6 -21.45 33.99 -3.61
C ARG A 6 -21.40 33.41 -5.02
N PRO A 7 -20.21 33.16 -5.61
CA PRO A 7 -20.12 32.55 -6.93
C PRO A 7 -20.55 31.08 -6.88
N SER A 8 -21.44 30.69 -7.79
CA SER A 8 -21.91 29.32 -7.96
C SER A 8 -20.89 28.50 -8.77
N LEU A 9 -20.68 27.24 -8.38
CA LEU A 9 -19.80 26.26 -9.04
C LEU A 9 -20.05 26.14 -10.57
N ALA A 10 -21.29 26.33 -11.01
CA ALA A 10 -21.66 26.34 -12.42
C ALA A 10 -20.96 27.43 -13.24
N SER A 11 -20.68 28.60 -12.65
CA SER A 11 -19.97 29.69 -13.34
C SER A 11 -18.48 29.39 -13.53
N ILE A 12 -17.91 28.55 -12.66
CA ILE A 12 -16.49 28.18 -12.71
C ILE A 12 -16.27 27.11 -13.78
N VAL A 13 -17.19 26.13 -13.89
CA VAL A 13 -17.08 25.06 -14.89
C VAL A 13 -17.33 25.57 -16.31
N ALA A 14 -18.18 26.59 -16.48
CA ALA A 14 -18.45 27.20 -17.78
C ALA A 14 -17.24 27.97 -18.34
N GLY A 15 -16.35 28.48 -17.49
CA GLY A 15 -15.12 29.17 -17.91
C GLY A 15 -13.96 28.25 -18.31
N ALA A 16 -14.04 26.95 -17.99
CA ALA A 16 -12.96 25.99 -18.21
C ALA A 16 -12.97 25.33 -19.61
N ALA A 17 -14.01 25.57 -20.42
CA ALA A 17 -14.09 25.01 -21.77
C ALA A 17 -13.39 25.94 -22.78
N SER A 18 -12.07 25.86 -22.87
CA SER A 18 -11.33 26.38 -24.03
C SER A 18 -11.40 25.38 -25.20
N PRO A 19 -11.75 25.80 -26.43
CA PRO A 19 -11.71 24.93 -27.58
C PRO A 19 -10.31 24.97 -28.22
N GLY A 20 -9.75 23.80 -28.49
CA GLY A 20 -8.67 23.64 -29.49
C GLY A 20 -7.28 23.33 -28.93
N ARG A 21 -6.99 22.04 -28.78
CA ARG A 21 -5.69 21.48 -29.17
C ARG A 21 -5.86 20.00 -29.50
N SER A 22 -5.91 19.68 -30.79
CA SER A 22 -5.85 18.29 -31.27
C SER A 22 -4.52 17.69 -30.82
N ALA A 23 -4.58 16.77 -29.85
CA ALA A 23 -3.49 15.85 -29.58
C ALA A 23 -3.70 14.64 -30.49
N ASP A 24 -2.74 14.40 -31.37
CA ASP A 24 -2.65 13.21 -32.20
C ASP A 24 -2.48 11.99 -31.28
N ILE A 25 -3.49 11.14 -31.20
CA ILE A 25 -3.48 9.93 -30.36
C ILE A 25 -2.83 8.82 -31.20
N VAL A 26 -1.53 8.63 -31.00
CA VAL A 26 -0.81 7.47 -31.53
C VAL A 26 -1.31 6.23 -30.79
N GLN A 27 -2.10 5.41 -31.49
CA GLN A 27 -2.55 4.10 -31.01
C GLN A 27 -1.37 3.14 -31.04
N LEU A 28 -0.82 2.85 -29.86
CA LEU A 28 0.27 1.88 -29.72
C LEU A 28 -0.32 0.46 -29.72
N ASP A 29 -0.30 -0.19 -30.87
CA ASP A 29 -0.68 -1.60 -31.04
C ASP A 29 0.29 -2.47 -30.21
N THR A 30 -0.11 -2.75 -28.99
CA THR A 30 0.64 -3.61 -28.09
C THR A 30 0.16 -5.03 -28.34
N GLY A 31 0.90 -5.74 -29.21
CA GLY A 31 0.64 -7.13 -29.55
C GLY A 31 0.36 -7.99 -28.32
N HIS A 32 -0.77 -8.71 -28.36
CA HIS A 32 -1.25 -9.56 -27.28
C HIS A 32 -0.38 -10.81 -27.14
N THR A 33 0.75 -10.67 -26.46
CA THR A 33 1.42 -11.80 -25.81
C THR A 33 0.63 -12.17 -24.55
N PRO A 34 0.43 -13.46 -24.24
CA PRO A 34 -0.28 -13.85 -23.03
C PRO A 34 0.50 -13.34 -21.81
N VAL A 35 0.01 -12.25 -21.23
CA VAL A 35 0.62 -11.61 -20.07
C VAL A 35 0.52 -12.62 -18.92
N ARG A 36 1.67 -13.19 -18.54
CA ARG A 36 1.79 -13.95 -17.30
C ARG A 36 1.32 -13.03 -16.19
N LYS A 37 0.20 -13.35 -15.53
CA LYS A 37 -0.40 -12.50 -14.50
C LYS A 37 0.68 -12.13 -13.49
N ALA A 38 0.97 -10.83 -13.40
CA ALA A 38 1.91 -10.33 -12.41
C ALA A 38 1.42 -10.76 -11.01
N PRO A 39 2.33 -11.06 -10.06
CA PRO A 39 1.93 -11.35 -8.70
C PRO A 39 1.10 -10.18 -8.17
N GLY A 40 -0.03 -10.49 -7.54
CA GLY A 40 -0.88 -9.48 -6.89
C GLY A 40 -0.08 -8.68 -5.86
N THR A 41 -0.55 -7.47 -5.56
CA THR A 41 0.06 -6.60 -4.56
C THR A 41 0.19 -7.31 -3.21
N LEU A 42 1.12 -6.85 -2.35
CA LEU A 42 1.28 -7.40 -1.00
C LEU A 42 -0.05 -7.45 -0.24
N LYS A 43 -0.90 -6.43 -0.40
CA LYS A 43 -2.21 -6.34 0.22
C LYS A 43 -3.17 -7.43 -0.26
N GLU A 44 -3.10 -7.83 -1.53
CA GLU A 44 -3.94 -8.89 -2.10
C GLU A 44 -3.52 -10.29 -1.63
N ARG A 45 -2.21 -10.51 -1.45
CA ARG A 45 -1.68 -11.80 -0.99
C ARG A 45 -1.64 -11.95 0.54
N ALA A 46 -1.62 -10.85 1.28
CA ALA A 46 -1.49 -10.88 2.73
C ALA A 46 -2.82 -11.18 3.43
N ARG A 47 -2.75 -11.89 4.55
CA ARG A 47 -3.83 -11.96 5.52
C ARG A 47 -3.57 -10.92 6.60
N GLN A 48 -4.53 -10.02 6.81
CA GLN A 48 -4.46 -9.06 7.92
C GLN A 48 -4.78 -9.78 9.24
N MET A 49 -3.91 -9.62 10.23
CA MET A 49 -4.11 -10.13 11.58
C MET A 49 -4.06 -8.97 12.57
N SER A 50 -5.08 -8.86 13.41
CA SER A 50 -5.09 -7.93 14.54
C SER A 50 -4.50 -8.62 15.77
N VAL A 51 -3.62 -7.93 16.49
CA VAL A 51 -2.98 -8.44 17.71
C VAL A 51 -3.38 -7.55 18.87
N TYR A 52 -3.84 -8.17 19.97
CA TYR A 52 -4.07 -7.48 21.24
C TYR A 52 -2.85 -7.70 22.13
N LEU A 53 -2.32 -6.61 22.68
CA LEU A 53 -1.15 -6.62 23.55
C LEU A 53 -1.56 -5.99 24.88
N GLU A 54 -1.04 -6.55 25.97
CA GLU A 54 -1.08 -5.89 27.26
C GLU A 54 -0.37 -4.52 27.15
N PRO A 55 -0.88 -3.46 27.80
CA PRO A 55 -0.29 -2.11 27.73
C PRO A 55 1.25 -2.07 27.87
N PRO A 56 1.88 -2.73 28.87
CA PRO A 56 3.34 -2.68 29.00
C PRO A 56 4.09 -3.31 27.81
N VAL A 57 3.51 -4.34 27.18
CA VAL A 57 4.12 -4.99 26.01
C VAL A 57 4.01 -4.09 24.78
N TYR A 58 2.87 -3.42 24.62
CA TYR A 58 2.68 -2.45 23.56
C TYR A 58 3.67 -1.29 23.67
N ASP A 59 3.81 -0.71 24.86
CA ASP A 59 4.70 0.43 25.09
C ASP A 59 6.16 0.07 24.83
N GLN A 60 6.62 -1.09 25.31
CA GLN A 60 7.98 -1.57 25.04
C GLN A 60 8.24 -1.78 23.55
N LEU A 61 7.30 -2.40 22.82
CA LEU A 61 7.43 -2.59 21.37
C LEU A 61 7.46 -1.24 20.62
N ARG A 62 6.66 -0.28 21.07
CA ARG A 62 6.60 1.07 20.51
C ARG A 62 7.92 1.81 20.70
N ASP A 63 8.49 1.77 21.89
CA ASP A 63 9.75 2.45 22.21
C ASP A 63 10.92 1.86 21.41
N LEU A 64 10.96 0.53 21.27
CA LEU A 64 11.95 -0.14 20.44
C LEU A 64 11.84 0.29 18.97
N ALA A 65 10.62 0.27 18.42
CA ALA A 65 10.36 0.69 17.06
C ALA A 65 10.75 2.17 16.82
N HIS A 66 10.50 3.03 17.81
CA HIS A 66 10.88 4.44 17.74
C HIS A 66 12.41 4.62 17.69
N THR A 67 13.12 3.93 18.60
CA THR A 67 14.57 3.98 18.73
C THR A 67 15.26 3.53 17.43
N GLU A 68 14.78 2.44 16.83
CA GLU A 68 15.32 1.86 15.60
C GLU A 68 14.78 2.52 14.32
N ARG A 69 13.89 3.52 14.45
CA ARG A 69 13.18 4.17 13.34
C ARG A 69 12.51 3.18 12.38
N THR A 70 11.97 2.10 12.93
CA THR A 70 11.29 1.04 12.20
C THR A 70 9.80 1.00 12.57
N LYS A 71 9.00 0.26 11.81
CA LYS A 71 7.58 0.04 12.13
C LYS A 71 7.47 -1.12 13.11
N MET A 72 6.60 -1.01 14.12
CA MET A 72 6.32 -2.11 15.06
C MET A 72 5.98 -3.43 14.35
N HIS A 73 5.28 -3.36 13.21
CA HIS A 73 4.97 -4.55 12.40
C HIS A 73 6.21 -5.29 11.88
N ALA A 74 7.29 -4.58 11.54
CA ALA A 74 8.52 -5.21 11.08
C ALA A 74 9.18 -6.03 12.20
N LEU A 75 9.23 -5.47 13.42
CA LEU A 75 9.73 -6.16 14.61
C LEU A 75 8.90 -7.41 14.94
N MET A 76 7.57 -7.34 14.78
CA MET A 76 6.72 -8.52 14.96
C MET A 76 7.03 -9.62 13.94
N LEU A 77 7.27 -9.27 12.67
CA LEU A 77 7.66 -10.23 11.65
C LEU A 77 9.04 -10.83 11.92
N GLU A 78 9.99 -10.02 12.42
CA GLU A 78 11.31 -10.50 12.83
C GLU A 78 11.22 -11.50 13.98
N ALA A 79 10.43 -11.19 15.02
CA ALA A 79 10.20 -12.10 16.14
C ALA A 79 9.59 -13.45 15.69
N LEU A 80 8.67 -13.41 14.72
CA LEU A 80 8.11 -14.63 14.12
C LEU A 80 9.16 -15.42 13.35
N ASP A 81 10.02 -14.76 12.58
CA ASP A 81 11.09 -15.41 11.84
C ASP A 81 12.11 -16.07 12.78
N LEU A 82 12.47 -15.39 13.87
CA LEU A 82 13.31 -15.96 14.94
C LEU A 82 12.65 -17.18 15.59
N LEU A 83 11.34 -17.11 15.87
CA LEU A 83 10.58 -18.24 16.42
C LEU A 83 10.58 -19.44 15.47
N PHE A 84 10.43 -19.23 14.16
CA PHE A 84 10.47 -20.30 13.16
C PHE A 84 11.84 -20.96 13.09
N LYS A 85 12.91 -20.16 13.06
CA LYS A 85 14.29 -20.65 13.09
C LYS A 85 14.56 -21.49 14.34
N GLN A 86 14.11 -21.02 15.51
CA GLN A 86 14.26 -21.76 16.78
C GLN A 86 13.52 -23.09 16.77
N ARG A 87 12.39 -23.20 16.06
CA ARG A 87 11.59 -24.43 15.95
C ARG A 87 12.00 -25.33 14.79
N GLY A 88 13.02 -24.96 14.02
CA GLY A 88 13.46 -25.72 12.84
C GLY A 88 12.45 -25.70 11.68
N THR A 89 11.53 -24.74 11.66
CA THR A 89 10.57 -24.57 10.56
C THR A 89 11.13 -23.62 9.50
N MET A 90 10.52 -23.59 8.31
CA MET A 90 10.95 -22.70 7.24
C MET A 90 10.85 -21.21 7.64
N PRO A 91 11.88 -20.39 7.33
CA PRO A 91 11.84 -18.95 7.59
C PRO A 91 10.87 -18.24 6.64
N ILE A 92 10.47 -17.00 6.98
CA ILE A 92 9.44 -16.24 6.26
C ILE A 92 9.82 -16.00 4.79
N GLU A 93 11.09 -15.77 4.51
CA GLU A 93 11.59 -15.57 3.14
C GLU A 93 11.29 -16.77 2.24
N ARG A 94 11.59 -18.00 2.73
CA ARG A 94 11.33 -19.25 2.00
C ARG A 94 9.85 -19.50 1.78
N LEU A 95 9.01 -19.18 2.77
CA LEU A 95 7.55 -19.32 2.65
C LEU A 95 7.00 -18.42 1.53
N ASN A 96 7.51 -17.18 1.42
CA ASN A 96 7.10 -16.27 0.35
C ASN A 96 7.54 -16.79 -1.02
N GLU A 97 8.78 -17.27 -1.18
CA GLU A 97 9.28 -17.86 -2.43
C GLU A 97 8.40 -19.01 -2.93
N THR A 98 8.00 -19.93 -2.04
CA THR A 98 7.13 -21.06 -2.40
C THR A 98 5.73 -20.64 -2.82
N SER A 99 5.21 -19.53 -2.28
CA SER A 99 3.88 -19.02 -2.65
C SER A 99 3.85 -18.31 -4.00
N HIS A 100 5.01 -17.97 -4.57
CA HIS A 100 5.12 -17.29 -5.86
C HIS A 100 5.33 -18.25 -7.05
N ARG A 101 5.34 -19.57 -6.80
CA ARG A 101 5.52 -20.61 -7.82
C ARG A 101 4.18 -21.21 -8.23
#